data_AF-A0A3R7GMS1-F1
#
_entry.id   AF-A0A3R7GMS1-F1
#
_cell.length_a   1.000
_cell.length_b   1.000
_cell.length_c   1.000
_cell.angle_alpha   90.00
_cell.angle_beta   90.00
_cell.angle_gamma   90.00
#
_symmetry.space_group_name_H-M   'P 1'
#
loop_
_entity.id
_entity.type
_entity.pdbx_description
1 polymer ?
#
loop_
_entity_poly.entity_id
_entity_poly.type
_entity_poly.pdbx_seq_one_letter_code
_entity_poly.pdbx_strand_id
1 'polypeptide(L)'
;MTTIDVQFKGETHSIALTKDTIVTVAELQVQIESRFNVQPDAQRLFQKRRRVDCSDVTLPLADVCDCTSSLLLMAGASAAQIEDMKVTQDAMKKEMKIRESRRVVNIEKKNQAFVAQEAVSTTY
;
A
#
# COMPACT_ATOMS: atom_id res chain seq x y z
N MET A 1 -31.24 16.17 2.53
CA MET A 1 -29.82 16.02 2.89
C MET A 1 -29.68 14.99 4.00
N THR A 2 -29.09 13.85 3.67
CA THR A 2 -28.63 12.85 4.64
C THR A 2 -27.15 13.13 4.82
N THR A 3 -26.72 13.48 6.03
CA THR A 3 -25.31 13.73 6.32
C THR A 3 -24.73 12.53 7.02
N ILE A 4 -23.60 12.03 6.54
CA ILE A 4 -22.85 10.96 7.21
C ILE A 4 -21.56 11.56 7.76
N ASP A 5 -21.32 11.34 9.04
CA ASP A 5 -20.09 11.77 9.69
C ASP A 5 -18.99 10.74 9.47
N VAL A 6 -17.91 11.17 8.81
CA VAL A 6 -16.73 10.35 8.53
C VAL A 6 -15.55 10.87 9.35
N GLN A 7 -15.02 10.05 10.24
CA GLN A 7 -13.79 10.30 10.97
C GLN A 7 -12.58 9.89 10.13
N PHE A 8 -11.70 10.84 9.84
CA PHE A 8 -10.45 10.61 9.12
C PHE A 8 -9.31 11.36 9.82
N LYS A 9 -8.20 10.67 10.09
CA LYS A 9 -7.01 11.26 10.77
C LYS A 9 -7.31 11.99 12.09
N GLY A 10 -8.36 11.58 12.81
CA GLY A 10 -8.77 12.22 14.06
C GLY A 10 -9.71 13.41 13.91
N GLU A 11 -10.03 13.82 12.68
CA GLU A 11 -11.02 14.85 12.38
C GLU A 11 -12.34 14.22 11.92
N THR A 12 -13.47 14.81 12.31
CA THR A 12 -14.79 14.36 11.87
C THR A 12 -15.28 15.27 10.74
N HIS A 13 -15.61 14.69 9.60
CA HIS A 13 -16.08 15.40 8.43
C HIS A 13 -17.46 14.90 8.02
N SER A 14 -18.43 15.80 7.99
CA SER A 14 -19.77 15.47 7.50
C SER A 14 -19.79 15.50 5.97
N ILE A 15 -20.15 14.37 5.37
CA ILE A 15 -20.36 14.21 3.94
C ILE A 15 -21.86 14.32 3.67
N ALA A 16 -22.25 15.26 2.81
CA ALA A 16 -23.64 15.45 2.43
C ALA A 16 -24.01 14.53 1.27
N LEU A 17 -24.91 13.59 1.53
CA LEU A 17 -25.51 12.72 0.52
C LEU A 17 -26.83 13.31 0.02
N THR A 18 -27.00 13.25 -1.29
CA THR A 18 -28.23 13.63 -1.99
C THR A 18 -29.32 12.62 -1.63
N LYS A 19 -30.47 13.11 -1.12
CA LYS A 19 -31.51 12.28 -0.49
C LYS A 19 -32.34 11.44 -1.48
N ASP A 20 -32.25 11.72 -2.77
CA ASP A 20 -33.24 11.26 -3.75
C ASP A 20 -32.80 10.04 -4.57
N THR A 21 -31.56 9.60 -4.38
CA THR A 21 -31.02 8.37 -4.98
C THR A 21 -30.60 7.39 -3.91
N ILE A 22 -30.79 6.10 -4.18
CA ILE A 22 -30.23 5.01 -3.39
C ILE A 22 -28.71 5.21 -3.44
N VAL A 23 -28.16 5.80 -2.37
CA VAL A 23 -26.72 6.03 -2.28
C VAL A 23 -26.05 4.66 -2.24
N THR A 24 -25.24 4.39 -3.25
CA THR A 24 -24.47 3.16 -3.34
C THR A 24 -23.12 3.33 -2.66
N VAL A 25 -22.48 2.21 -2.29
CA VAL A 25 -21.11 2.21 -1.79
C VAL A 25 -20.15 2.92 -2.76
N ALA A 26 -20.39 2.80 -4.08
CA ALA A 26 -19.64 3.49 -5.13
C ALA A 26 -19.58 5.01 -4.94
N GLU A 27 -20.74 5.62 -4.74
CA GLU A 27 -20.88 7.07 -4.63
C GLU A 27 -20.17 7.60 -3.39
N LEU A 28 -20.27 6.87 -2.28
CA LEU A 28 -19.55 7.20 -1.05
C LEU A 28 -18.03 7.11 -1.24
N GLN A 29 -17.54 6.06 -1.91
CA GLN A 29 -16.10 5.91 -2.18
C GLN A 29 -15.55 7.04 -3.05
N VAL A 30 -16.30 7.46 -4.09
CA VAL A 30 -15.93 8.59 -4.96
C VAL A 30 -15.94 9.92 -4.20
N GLN A 31 -16.92 10.14 -3.32
CA GLN A 31 -16.94 11.33 -2.48
C GLN A 31 -15.77 11.35 -1.47
N ILE A 32 -15.39 10.20 -0.94
CA ILE A 32 -14.22 10.07 -0.08
C ILE A 32 -12.94 10.31 -0.87
N GLU A 33 -12.81 9.75 -2.07
CA GLU A 33 -11.65 9.94 -2.94
C GLU A 33 -11.46 11.41 -3.28
N SER A 34 -12.51 12.09 -3.74
CA SER A 34 -12.44 13.50 -4.10
C SER A 34 -12.09 14.42 -2.91
N ARG A 35 -12.51 14.07 -1.69
CA ARG A 35 -12.32 14.93 -0.51
C ARG A 35 -11.04 14.62 0.29
N PHE A 36 -10.64 13.36 0.35
CA PHE A 36 -9.51 12.89 1.15
C PHE A 36 -8.32 12.42 0.32
N ASN A 37 -8.47 12.36 -1.01
CA ASN A 37 -7.47 11.87 -1.95
C ASN A 37 -7.00 10.44 -1.63
N VAL A 38 -7.94 9.60 -1.16
CA VAL A 38 -7.70 8.19 -0.84
C VAL A 38 -8.37 7.34 -1.92
N GLN A 39 -7.58 6.55 -2.63
CA GLN A 39 -8.10 5.65 -3.66
C GLN A 39 -9.09 4.63 -3.07
N PRO A 40 -10.16 4.24 -3.79
CA PRO A 40 -11.23 3.38 -3.28
C PRO A 40 -10.72 2.01 -2.77
N ASP A 41 -9.68 1.47 -3.38
CA ASP A 41 -9.03 0.22 -2.97
C ASP A 41 -8.22 0.35 -1.67
N ALA A 42 -7.75 1.57 -1.36
CA ALA A 42 -7.07 1.93 -0.14
C ALA A 42 -8.03 2.36 0.99
N GLN A 43 -9.31 2.57 0.71
CA GLN A 43 -10.29 2.98 1.72
C GLN A 43 -10.71 1.81 2.59
N ARG A 44 -10.47 1.90 3.90
CA ARG A 44 -10.98 0.94 4.89
C ARG A 44 -11.97 1.63 5.81
N LEU A 45 -13.24 1.29 5.65
CA LEU A 45 -14.32 1.84 6.44
C LEU A 45 -14.62 0.94 7.64
N PHE A 46 -14.76 1.57 8.80
CA PHE A 46 -15.12 0.91 10.04
C PHE A 46 -16.32 1.60 10.66
N GLN A 47 -17.23 0.81 11.21
CA GLN A 47 -18.40 1.29 11.93
C GLN A 47 -18.54 0.51 13.23
N LYS A 48 -18.67 1.20 14.37
CA LYS A 48 -18.77 0.57 15.71
C LYS A 48 -17.69 -0.51 15.95
N ARG A 49 -16.46 -0.26 15.49
CA ARG A 49 -15.30 -1.20 15.51
C ARG A 49 -15.41 -2.44 14.61
N ARG A 50 -16.46 -2.56 13.79
CA ARG A 50 -16.59 -3.59 12.76
C ARG A 50 -16.11 -3.03 11.42
N ARG A 51 -15.39 -3.83 10.64
CA ARG A 51 -15.06 -3.48 9.27
C ARG A 51 -16.33 -3.56 8.43
N VAL A 52 -16.55 -2.54 7.62
CA VAL A 52 -17.63 -2.50 6.64
C VAL A 52 -17.10 -3.09 5.35
N ASP A 53 -17.78 -4.12 4.82
CA ASP A 53 -17.40 -4.73 3.55
C ASP A 53 -17.94 -3.88 2.41
N CYS A 54 -17.05 -3.07 1.84
CA CYS A 54 -17.34 -2.20 0.70
C CYS A 54 -16.88 -2.81 -0.63
N SER A 55 -16.79 -4.15 -0.69
CA SER A 55 -16.38 -4.91 -1.88
C SER A 55 -17.42 -4.79 -2.99
N ASP A 56 -18.70 -4.76 -2.62
CA ASP A 56 -19.81 -4.74 -3.56
C ASP A 56 -20.28 -3.31 -3.78
N VAL A 57 -19.78 -2.74 -4.87
CA VAL A 57 -20.01 -1.36 -5.32
C VAL A 57 -21.50 -1.07 -5.61
N THR A 58 -22.27 -2.11 -5.92
CA THR A 58 -23.70 -2.02 -6.23
C THR A 58 -24.60 -2.07 -5.00
N LEU A 59 -24.07 -2.41 -3.82
CA LEU A 59 -24.90 -2.49 -2.62
C LEU A 59 -25.33 -1.09 -2.18
N PRO A 60 -26.59 -0.95 -1.76
CA PRO A 60 -27.06 0.29 -1.16
C PRO A 60 -26.36 0.47 0.17
N LEU A 61 -25.98 1.72 0.47
CA LEU A 61 -25.28 2.07 1.69
C LEU A 61 -26.09 1.73 2.96
N ALA A 62 -27.42 1.72 2.85
CA ALA A 62 -28.32 1.35 3.94
C ALA A 62 -28.21 -0.13 4.38
N ASP A 63 -27.84 -1.04 3.48
CA ASP A 63 -27.66 -2.46 3.81
C ASP A 63 -26.29 -2.72 4.45
N VAL A 64 -25.34 -1.84 4.21
CA VAL A 64 -23.92 -2.01 4.55
C VAL A 64 -23.51 -1.16 5.75
N CYS A 65 -24.20 -0.05 5.99
CA CYS A 65 -23.84 0.95 6.99
C CYS A 65 -25.09 1.55 7.67
N ASP A 66 -25.04 1.63 9.00
CA ASP A 66 -26.00 2.42 9.78
C ASP A 66 -25.73 3.91 9.56
N CYS A 67 -26.52 4.60 8.72
CA CYS A 67 -26.39 6.05 8.46
C CYS A 67 -26.52 6.94 9.71
N THR A 68 -26.88 6.39 10.86
CA THR A 68 -27.01 7.07 12.15
C THR A 68 -25.71 7.13 12.95
N SER A 69 -24.68 6.39 12.56
CA SER A 69 -23.42 6.31 13.30
C SER A 69 -22.23 6.74 12.45
N SER A 70 -21.22 7.32 13.11
CA SER A 70 -20.02 7.79 12.44
C SER A 70 -19.22 6.64 11.83
N LEU A 71 -18.74 6.87 10.61
CA LEU A 71 -17.85 5.98 9.89
C LEU A 71 -16.41 6.39 10.18
N LEU A 72 -15.54 5.46 10.53
CA LEU A 72 -14.11 5.69 10.64
C LEU A 72 -13.44 5.26 9.34
N LEU A 73 -12.79 6.20 8.66
CA LEU A 73 -11.98 5.96 7.48
C LEU A 73 -10.52 5.78 7.87
N MET A 74 -9.96 4.63 7.50
CA MET A 74 -8.54 4.35 7.57
C MET A 74 -7.98 4.23 6.15
N ALA A 75 -7.02 5.09 5.80
CA ALA A 75 -6.30 4.96 4.54
C ALA A 75 -5.25 3.85 4.64
N GLY A 76 -5.39 2.81 3.83
CA GLY A 76 -4.36 1.80 3.59
C GLY A 76 -3.39 2.21 2.49
N ALA A 77 -2.47 1.30 2.15
CA ALA A 77 -1.72 1.39 0.91
C ALA A 77 -2.59 0.88 -0.24
N SER A 78 -2.60 1.60 -1.37
CA SER A 78 -3.30 1.14 -2.58
C SER A 78 -2.55 0.00 -3.26
N ALA A 79 -3.25 -0.74 -4.12
CA ALA A 79 -2.65 -1.81 -4.91
C ALA A 79 -1.48 -1.29 -5.76
N ALA A 80 -1.65 -0.12 -6.39
CA ALA A 80 -0.60 0.52 -7.17
C ALA A 80 0.65 0.86 -6.31
N GLN A 81 0.46 1.39 -5.10
CA GLN A 81 1.57 1.66 -4.17
C GLN A 81 2.27 0.38 -3.73
N ILE A 82 1.50 -0.70 -3.50
CA ILE A 82 2.06 -2.01 -3.13
C ILE A 82 2.89 -2.59 -4.29
N GLU A 83 2.41 -2.47 -5.53
CA GLU A 83 3.13 -2.95 -6.71
C GLU A 83 4.41 -2.14 -6.97
N ASP A 84 4.34 -0.82 -6.90
CA ASP A 84 5.53 0.03 -7.07
C ASP A 84 6.60 -0.27 -5.99
N MET A 85 6.16 -0.49 -4.75
CA MET A 85 7.06 -0.91 -3.67
C MET A 85 7.67 -2.30 -3.90
N LYS A 86 6.94 -3.24 -4.53
CA LYS A 86 7.51 -4.53 -4.92
C LYS A 86 8.58 -4.37 -6.01
N VAL A 87 8.30 -3.56 -7.03
CA VAL A 87 9.24 -3.31 -8.13
C VAL A 87 10.55 -2.70 -7.62
N THR A 88 10.44 -1.69 -6.74
CA THR A 88 11.61 -1.06 -6.12
C THR A 88 12.41 -2.03 -5.24
N GLN A 89 11.74 -2.88 -4.45
CA GLN A 89 12.40 -3.91 -3.66
C GLN A 89 13.11 -4.95 -4.53
N ASP A 90 12.50 -5.40 -5.62
CA ASP A 90 13.09 -6.38 -6.51
C ASP A 90 14.30 -5.82 -7.27
N ALA A 91 14.24 -4.55 -7.70
CA ALA A 91 15.37 -3.84 -8.27
C ALA A 91 16.54 -3.75 -7.28
N MET A 92 16.26 -3.39 -6.01
CA MET A 92 17.27 -3.34 -4.95
C MET A 92 17.91 -4.71 -4.69
N LYS A 93 17.10 -5.78 -4.58
CA LYS A 93 17.61 -7.14 -4.40
C LYS A 93 18.50 -7.58 -5.56
N LYS A 94 18.13 -7.25 -6.79
CA LYS A 94 18.94 -7.55 -7.98
C LYS A 94 20.29 -6.83 -7.94
N GLU A 95 20.31 -5.55 -7.58
CA GLU A 95 21.57 -4.82 -7.38
C GLU A 95 22.44 -5.42 -6.27
N MET A 96 21.85 -5.75 -5.11
CA MET A 96 22.59 -6.37 -4.00
C MET A 96 23.25 -7.68 -4.42
N LYS A 97 22.51 -8.55 -5.13
CA LYS A 97 23.04 -9.81 -5.65
C LYS A 97 24.21 -9.61 -6.62
N ILE A 98 24.13 -8.59 -7.48
CA ILE A 98 25.23 -8.21 -8.37
C ILE A 98 26.45 -7.76 -7.56
N ARG A 99 26.26 -6.90 -6.55
CA ARG A 99 27.36 -6.41 -5.70
C ARG A 99 28.03 -7.54 -4.91
N GLU A 100 27.24 -8.46 -4.35
CA GLU A 100 27.75 -9.65 -3.67
C GLU A 100 28.58 -10.52 -4.61
N SER A 101 28.07 -10.85 -5.80
CA SER A 101 28.82 -11.64 -6.78
C SER A 101 30.13 -10.97 -7.21
N ARG A 102 30.15 -9.64 -7.38
CA ARG A 102 31.35 -8.88 -7.75
C ARG A 102 32.38 -8.86 -6.63
N ARG A 103 31.96 -8.84 -5.37
CA ARG A 103 32.85 -8.87 -4.21
C ARG A 103 33.55 -10.22 -4.07
N VAL A 104 32.84 -11.32 -4.31
CA VAL A 104 33.39 -12.69 -4.24
C VAL A 104 34.39 -12.95 -5.38
N VAL A 105 34.04 -12.59 -6.62
CA VAL A 105 34.89 -12.85 -7.79
C VAL A 105 36.22 -12.07 -7.75
N ASN A 106 36.26 -10.91 -7.09
CA ASN A 106 37.46 -10.07 -7.02
C ASN A 106 38.46 -10.50 -5.94
N ILE A 107 38.03 -11.15 -4.85
CA ILE A 107 38.93 -11.52 -3.74
C ILE A 107 39.54 -12.90 -4.01
N GLU A 108 38.75 -13.89 -4.39
CA GLU A 108 39.26 -15.26 -4.61
C GLU A 108 40.24 -15.33 -5.78
N LYS A 109 39.92 -14.70 -6.92
CA LYS A 109 40.84 -14.66 -8.07
C LYS A 109 42.11 -13.87 -7.78
N LYS A 110 42.02 -12.77 -7.02
CA LYS A 110 43.23 -12.01 -6.61
C LYS A 110 44.08 -12.80 -5.63
N ASN A 111 43.48 -13.48 -4.67
CA ASN A 111 44.21 -14.30 -3.70
C ASN A 111 44.88 -15.50 -4.39
N GLN A 112 44.21 -16.17 -5.33
CA GLN A 112 44.83 -17.23 -6.12
C GLN A 112 46.01 -16.73 -6.97
N ALA A 113 45.89 -15.55 -7.59
CA ALA A 113 46.97 -14.94 -8.35
C ALA A 113 48.18 -14.56 -7.47
N PHE A 114 47.92 -14.04 -6.26
CA PHE A 114 48.96 -13.72 -5.28
C PHE A 114 49.68 -14.98 -4.77
N VAL A 115 48.94 -16.02 -4.38
CA VAL A 115 49.52 -17.28 -3.89
C VAL A 115 50.34 -17.98 -4.98
N ALA A 116 49.89 -17.93 -6.24
CA ALA A 116 50.64 -18.47 -7.36
C ALA A 116 51.96 -17.72 -7.62
N GLN A 117 52.00 -16.41 -7.41
CA GLN A 117 53.24 -15.62 -7.54
C GLN A 117 54.22 -15.87 -6.39
N GLU A 118 53.76 -16.01 -5.15
CA GLU A 118 54.62 -16.35 -4.01
C GLU A 118 55.23 -17.75 -4.12
N ALA A 119 54.48 -18.73 -4.64
CA ALA A 119 54.98 -20.10 -4.83
C ALA A 119 56.07 -20.18 -5.92
N VAL A 120 56.03 -19.33 -6.94
CA VAL A 120 57.07 -19.25 -8.00
C VAL A 120 58.32 -18.51 -7.50
N SER A 121 58.18 -17.61 -6.53
CA SER A 121 59.31 -16.84 -5.98
C SER A 121 60.15 -17.61 -4.95
N THR A 122 59.67 -18.74 -4.43
CA THR A 122 60.33 -19.49 -3.34
C THR A 122 61.10 -20.73 -3.80
N THR A 123 61.09 -21.02 -5.11
CA THR A 123 61.96 -22.03 -5.73
C THR A 123 63.27 -21.40 -6.20
N TYR A 124 64.26 -21.33 -5.30
CA TYR A 124 65.69 -21.19 -5.61
C TYR A 124 66.52 -22.05 -4.65
#